data_AF-A0A7X6QFI5-F1
#
_entry.id   AF-A0A7X6QFI5-F1
#
_cell.length_a   1.000
_cell.length_b   1.000
_cell.length_c   1.000
_cell.angle_alpha   90.00
_cell.angle_beta   90.00
_cell.angle_gamma   90.00
#
_symmetry.space_group_name_H-M   'P 1'
#
loop_
_entity.id
_entity.type
_entity.pdbx_description
1 polymer ?
#
loop_
_entity_poly.entity_id
_entity_poly.type
_entity_poly.pdbx_seq_one_letter_code
_entity_poly.pdbx_strand_id
1 'polypeptide(L)'
;MSIITLSARKAYLRELTTDLDPPLTVALESASAEVRHFLGFDPETEFGSSDIPSDLAMAAMLLAQVHADAGDPVQNEARRVAAQRLLLPYRTNTGIGGA
;
A
#
# COMPACT_ATOMS: atom_id res chain seq x y z
N MET A 1 10.02 -0.26 7.70
CA MET A 1 9.60 1.12 7.35
C MET A 1 8.34 1.02 6.48
N SER A 2 7.59 2.08 6.22
CA SER A 2 6.38 2.04 5.37
C SER A 2 6.70 2.55 3.97
N ILE A 3 6.09 1.95 2.93
CA ILE A 3 6.33 2.28 1.52
C ILE A 3 6.00 3.76 1.21
N ILE A 4 5.03 4.31 1.93
CA ILE A 4 4.64 5.73 1.86
C ILE A 4 4.75 6.37 3.24
N THR A 5 5.02 7.67 3.29
CA THR A 5 5.11 8.41 4.54
C THR A 5 3.73 8.72 5.13
N LEU A 6 3.66 8.89 6.46
CA LEU A 6 2.44 9.35 7.13
C LEU A 6 1.97 10.71 6.61
N SER A 7 2.89 11.63 6.32
CA SER A 7 2.56 12.95 5.76
C SER A 7 1.89 12.85 4.39
N ALA A 8 2.39 11.99 3.50
CA ALA A 8 1.77 11.76 2.18
C ALA A 8 0.37 11.17 2.32
N ARG A 9 0.18 10.23 3.26
CA ARG A 9 -1.15 9.67 3.57
C ARG A 9 -2.11 10.73 4.10
N LYS A 10 -1.69 11.57 5.03
CA LYS A 10 -2.52 12.64 5.59
C LYS A 10 -2.93 13.65 4.52
N ALA A 11 -2.00 14.01 3.64
CA ALA A 11 -2.29 14.88 2.49
C ALA A 11 -3.33 14.25 1.55
N TYR A 12 -3.24 12.95 1.27
CA TYR A 12 -4.21 12.22 0.47
C TYR A 12 -5.61 12.21 1.09
N LEU A 13 -5.71 11.98 2.41
CA LEU A 13 -6.98 11.97 3.13
C LEU A 13 -7.54 13.36 3.43
N ARG A 14 -6.76 14.42 3.13
CA ARG A 14 -7.04 15.80 3.56
C ARG A 14 -7.20 15.92 5.08
N GLU A 15 -6.45 15.09 5.82
CA GLU A 15 -6.43 15.07 7.28
C GLU A 15 -5.35 16.02 7.80
N LEU A 16 -5.74 17.00 8.61
CA LEU A 16 -4.85 18.04 9.14
C LEU A 16 -4.54 17.84 10.63
N THR A 17 -5.31 17.01 11.34
CA THR A 17 -5.13 16.76 12.77
C THR A 17 -4.07 15.70 13.03
N THR A 18 -3.62 15.58 14.28
CA THR A 18 -2.64 14.55 14.72
C THR A 18 -3.29 13.42 15.52
N ASP A 19 -4.58 13.55 15.86
CA ASP A 19 -5.28 12.59 16.73
C ASP A 19 -5.43 11.22 16.06
N LEU A 20 -5.43 11.20 14.73
CA LEU A 20 -5.50 9.99 13.91
C LEU A 20 -4.12 9.43 13.52
N ASP A 21 -3.02 10.05 13.95
CA ASP A 21 -1.67 9.59 13.56
C ASP A 21 -1.38 8.14 13.97
N PRO A 22 -1.71 7.68 15.20
CA PRO A 22 -1.50 6.28 15.57
C PRO A 22 -2.27 5.28 14.71
N PRO A 23 -3.60 5.36 14.53
CA PRO A 23 -4.32 4.41 13.68
C PRO A 23 -3.93 4.51 12.20
N LEU A 24 -3.62 5.70 11.68
CA LEU A 24 -3.13 5.86 10.31
C LEU A 24 -1.74 5.23 10.12
N THR A 25 -0.88 5.26 11.14
CA THR A 25 0.42 4.60 11.11
C THR A 25 0.26 3.08 11.08
N VAL A 26 -0.56 2.52 11.96
CA VAL A 26 -0.84 1.06 11.98
C VAL A 26 -1.35 0.60 10.61
N ALA A 27 -2.32 1.31 10.03
CA ALA A 27 -2.85 0.95 8.73
C ALA A 27 -1.82 1.10 7.58
N LEU A 28 -0.84 1.98 7.71
CA LEU A 28 0.27 2.11 6.74
C LEU A 28 1.22 0.92 6.82
N GLU A 29 1.53 0.48 8.03
CA GLU A 29 2.38 -0.69 8.28
C GLU A 29 1.72 -1.96 7.75
N SER A 30 0.43 -2.15 8.05
CA SER A 30 -0.37 -3.27 7.54
C SER A 30 -0.43 -3.29 6.01
N ALA A 31 -0.69 -2.13 5.38
CA ALA A 31 -0.70 -2.02 3.93
C ALA A 31 0.67 -2.31 3.31
N SER A 32 1.75 -1.80 3.90
CA SER A 32 3.10 -2.04 3.41
C SER A 32 3.48 -3.53 3.52
N ALA A 33 3.07 -4.21 4.59
CA ALA A 33 3.25 -5.65 4.73
C ALA A 33 2.46 -6.44 3.67
N GLU A 34 1.21 -6.06 3.39
CA GLU A 34 0.39 -6.70 2.35
C GLU A 34 0.99 -6.51 0.95
N VAL A 35 1.49 -5.32 0.62
CA VAL A 35 2.18 -5.06 -0.66
C VAL A 35 3.42 -5.96 -0.80
N ARG A 36 4.29 -6.02 0.21
CA ARG A 36 5.48 -6.89 0.18
C ARG A 36 5.11 -8.35 0.00
N HIS A 37 4.09 -8.81 0.73
CA HIS A 37 3.60 -10.18 0.62
C HIS A 37 3.07 -10.49 -0.78
N PHE A 38 2.26 -9.58 -1.35
CA PHE A 38 1.72 -9.74 -2.69
C PHE A 38 2.81 -9.79 -3.76
N LEU A 39 3.78 -8.88 -3.67
CA LEU A 39 4.87 -8.74 -4.64
C LEU A 39 5.88 -9.88 -4.55
N GLY A 40 6.18 -10.36 -3.34
CA GLY A 40 7.21 -11.38 -3.09
C GLY A 40 8.61 -10.82 -2.83
N PHE A 41 8.75 -9.50 -2.71
CA PHE A 41 10.01 -8.80 -2.37
C PHE A 41 9.71 -7.50 -1.62
N ASP A 42 10.75 -6.82 -1.15
CA ASP A 42 10.64 -5.52 -0.49
C ASP A 42 10.93 -4.36 -1.48
N PRO A 43 9.93 -3.55 -1.86
CA PRO A 43 10.13 -2.45 -2.81
C PRO A 43 11.13 -1.40 -2.34
N GLU A 44 11.24 -1.17 -1.03
CA GLU A 44 12.20 -0.22 -0.48
C GLU A 44 13.64 -0.69 -0.70
N THR A 45 13.86 -2.01 -0.72
CA THR A 45 15.17 -2.62 -0.99
C THR A 45 15.47 -2.66 -2.50
N GLU A 46 14.47 -2.95 -3.34
CA GLU A 46 14.64 -3.08 -4.79
C GLU A 46 14.85 -1.73 -5.50
N PHE A 47 14.05 -0.71 -5.14
CA PHE A 47 14.05 0.58 -5.84
C PHE A 47 14.72 1.70 -5.03
N GLY A 48 14.86 1.52 -3.71
CA GLY A 48 15.19 2.63 -2.80
C GLY A 48 13.95 3.42 -2.41
N SER A 49 13.99 4.07 -1.24
CA SER A 49 12.82 4.74 -0.63
C SER A 49 12.35 6.00 -1.36
N SER A 50 13.18 6.63 -2.19
CA SER A 50 12.85 7.81 -2.99
C SER A 50 12.29 7.51 -4.38
N ASP A 51 12.58 6.32 -4.91
CA ASP A 51 12.36 5.97 -6.31
C ASP A 51 11.32 4.85 -6.49
N ILE A 52 10.51 4.60 -5.45
CA ILE A 52 9.40 3.65 -5.52
C ILE A 52 8.42 4.09 -6.62
N PRO A 53 8.10 3.20 -7.59
CA PRO A 53 7.12 3.50 -8.63
C PRO A 53 5.79 4.01 -8.06
N SER A 54 5.21 5.02 -8.71
CA SER A 54 3.96 5.65 -8.29
C SER A 54 2.81 4.66 -8.13
N ASP A 55 2.80 3.59 -8.93
CA ASP A 55 1.78 2.54 -8.88
C ASP A 55 1.85 1.76 -7.56
N LEU A 56 3.06 1.44 -7.09
CA LEU A 56 3.27 0.74 -5.81
C LEU A 56 2.91 1.64 -4.64
N ALA A 57 3.26 2.93 -4.73
CA ALA A 57 2.89 3.93 -3.72
C ALA A 57 1.36 4.11 -3.63
N MET A 58 0.67 4.19 -4.78
CA MET A 58 -0.79 4.32 -4.82
C MET A 58 -1.48 3.03 -4.36
N ALA A 59 -0.97 1.85 -4.71
CA ALA A 59 -1.49 0.58 -4.19
C ALA A 59 -1.39 0.52 -2.66
N ALA A 60 -0.26 0.96 -2.09
CA ALA A 60 -0.09 1.05 -0.64
C ALA A 60 -1.09 2.05 -0.01
N MET A 61 -1.38 3.19 -0.65
CA MET A 61 -2.42 4.13 -0.19
C MET A 61 -3.83 3.52 -0.19
N LEU A 62 -4.19 2.78 -1.25
CA LEU A 62 -5.50 2.13 -1.35
C LEU A 62 -5.68 1.04 -0.28
N LEU A 63 -4.67 0.20 -0.07
CA LEU A 63 -4.69 -0.83 0.97
C LEU A 63 -4.67 -0.22 2.37
N ALA A 64 -3.95 0.88 2.56
CA ALA A 64 -3.96 1.64 3.80
C ALA A 64 -5.37 2.12 4.15
N GLN A 65 -6.18 2.53 3.15
CA GLN A 65 -7.58 2.87 3.38
C GLN A 65 -8.40 1.64 3.80
N VAL A 66 -8.18 0.48 3.18
CA VAL A 66 -8.85 -0.78 3.55
C VAL A 66 -8.55 -1.16 5.02
N HIS A 67 -7.32 -0.96 5.48
CA HIS A 67 -6.92 -1.27 6.86
C HIS A 67 -7.39 -0.23 7.89
N ALA A 68 -7.70 0.99 7.47
CA ALA A 68 -8.21 2.04 8.36
C ALA A 68 -9.73 2.15 8.40
N ASP A 69 -10.41 1.80 7.30
CA ASP A 69 -11.86 1.97 7.13
C ASP A 69 -12.60 0.67 7.44
N ALA A 70 -13.33 0.64 8.54
CA ALA A 70 -14.18 -0.49 8.93
C ALA A 70 -15.60 -0.43 8.30
N GLY A 71 -15.89 0.56 7.45
CA GLY A 71 -17.26 0.97 7.12
C GLY A 71 -17.99 0.12 6.08
N ASP A 72 -17.36 -0.23 4.96
CA ASP A 72 -18.03 -0.93 3.84
C ASP A 72 -17.14 -2.02 3.21
N PRO A 73 -17.48 -3.32 3.42
CA PRO A 73 -16.75 -4.44 2.84
C PRO A 73 -16.69 -4.42 1.31
N VAL A 74 -17.72 -3.93 0.62
CA VAL A 74 -17.79 -3.93 -0.85
C VAL A 74 -16.83 -2.89 -1.42
N GLN A 75 -16.80 -1.69 -0.84
CA GLN A 75 -15.83 -0.66 -1.23
C GLN A 75 -14.40 -1.07 -0.91
N ASN A 76 -14.19 -1.71 0.24
CA ASN A 76 -12.88 -2.20 0.63
C ASN A 76 -12.37 -3.28 -0.34
N GLU A 77 -13.25 -4.17 -0.80
CA GLU A 77 -12.88 -5.14 -1.81
C GLU A 77 -12.57 -4.49 -3.16
N ALA A 78 -13.37 -3.51 -3.59
CA ALA A 78 -13.08 -2.76 -4.81
C ALA A 78 -11.72 -2.04 -4.75
N ARG A 79 -11.37 -1.44 -3.60
CA ARG A 79 -10.06 -0.81 -3.36
C ARG A 79 -8.92 -1.83 -3.39
N ARG A 80 -9.11 -3.01 -2.75
CA ARG A 80 -8.13 -4.09 -2.77
C ARG A 80 -7.89 -4.60 -4.19
N VAL A 81 -8.94 -4.81 -4.98
CA VAL A 81 -8.83 -5.20 -6.39
C VAL A 81 -8.09 -4.15 -7.22
N ALA A 82 -8.40 -2.86 -7.02
CA ALA A 82 -7.70 -1.77 -7.69
C ALA A 82 -6.20 -1.74 -7.32
N ALA A 83 -5.87 -1.90 -6.04
CA ALA A 83 -4.49 -1.99 -5.57
C ALA A 83 -3.76 -3.18 -6.20
N GLN A 84 -4.36 -4.37 -6.20
CA GLN A 84 -3.77 -5.56 -6.81
C GLN A 84 -3.49 -5.37 -8.31
N ARG A 85 -4.37 -4.69 -9.05
CA ARG A 85 -4.13 -4.39 -10.48
C ARG A 85 -2.88 -3.54 -10.71
N LEU A 86 -2.60 -2.60 -9.80
CA LEU A 86 -1.38 -1.77 -9.83
C LEU A 86 -0.14 -2.58 -9.46
N LEU A 87 -0.27 -3.55 -8.55
CA LEU A 87 0.84 -4.40 -8.10
C LEU A 87 1.19 -5.53 -9.08
N LEU A 88 0.22 -6.02 -9.86
CA LEU A 88 0.38 -7.18 -10.75
C LEU A 88 1.62 -7.13 -11.66
N PRO A 89 1.96 -6.00 -12.33
CA PRO A 89 3.13 -5.93 -13.21
C PRO A 89 4.47 -6.17 -12.50
N TYR A 90 4.52 -5.93 -11.19
CA TYR A 90 5.75 -6.00 -10.40
C TYR A 90 5.91 -7.34 -9.68
N ARG A 91 4.87 -8.18 -9.62
CA ARG A 91 4.85 -9.40 -8.82
C ARG A 91 5.86 -10.44 -9.32
N THR A 92 6.74 -10.93 -8.45
CA THR A 92 7.84 -11.85 -8.81
C THR A 92 7.48 -13.35 -8.70
N ASN A 93 6.20 -13.71 -8.50
CA ASN A 93 5.75 -15.11 -8.37
C ASN A 93 4.44 -15.39 -9.12
N THR A 94 4.42 -15.21 -10.44
CA THR A 94 3.26 -15.50 -11.31
C THR A 94 3.22 -16.94 -11.85
N GLY A 95 4.18 -17.79 -11.48
CA GLY A 95 4.06 -19.24 -11.63
C GLY A 95 4.37 -19.84 -12.99
N ILE A 96 4.82 -19.08 -13.99
CA ILE A 96 5.45 -19.62 -15.20
C ILE A 96 6.60 -18.69 -15.62
N GLY A 97 7.84 -19.18 -15.52
CA GLY A 97 9.01 -18.51 -16.11
C GLY A 97 10.06 -18.03 -15.13
N GLY A 98 10.78 -18.97 -14.51
CA GLY A 98 12.21 -18.81 -14.24
C GLY A 98 12.91 -19.94 -15.01
N ALA A 99 13.40 -19.63 -16.22
CA ALA A 99 14.22 -20.53 -17.02
C ALA A 99 15.66 -20.50 -16.52
#